data_AF-A0A6G2QH85-F1
#
_entry.id   AF-A0A6G2QH85-F1
#
_cell.length_a   1.000
_cell.length_b   1.000
_cell.length_c   1.000
_cell.angle_alpha   90.00
_cell.angle_beta   90.00
_cell.angle_gamma   90.00
#
_symmetry.space_group_name_H-M   'P 1'
#
loop_
_entity.id
_entity.type
_entity.pdbx_description
1 polymer ?
#
loop_
_entity_poly.entity_id
_entity_poly.type
_entity_poly.pdbx_seq_one_letter_code
_entity_poly.pdbx_strand_id
1 'polypeptide(L)'
;MRTVPGPSDHVVVVGAGLSGLACALHLLGAGRRVTVLERDAGPGGRAGRVDLGGFQVDTGPTVLTMPHLADEAFAAVGDSLRRRVELMPLHPAYRACFADGSSLDVHSDGEAMEAEVRRFAGPVAAAGYRALRQWLERLYRAQMRRFIDTNFDSPVQLLHPDLARLAALGGFGRLDGRIGRFLPDDRLRRVFSFQALYAGVAPGRALAAYAVIAYMDTVAGVWFPKGGMHALPRAMAD
;
A
#
# COMPACT_ATOMS: atom_id res chain seq x y z
N MET A 1 -16.10 2.91 -22.17
CA MET A 1 -14.83 3.59 -22.48
C MET A 1 -15.16 5.04 -22.81
N ARG A 2 -14.64 6.01 -22.05
CA ARG A 2 -14.84 7.44 -22.35
C ARG A 2 -13.85 7.84 -23.46
N THR A 3 -14.32 8.57 -24.46
CA THR A 3 -13.46 9.15 -25.52
C THR A 3 -13.44 10.66 -25.37
N VAL A 4 -12.31 11.28 -25.69
CA VAL A 4 -12.16 12.74 -25.68
C VAL A 4 -12.18 13.22 -27.13
N PRO A 5 -13.13 14.09 -27.52
CA PRO A 5 -13.12 14.70 -28.85
C PRO A 5 -12.05 15.80 -28.94
N GLY A 6 -11.39 15.94 -30.09
CA GLY A 6 -10.41 17.00 -30.37
C GLY A 6 -8.95 16.52 -30.39
N PRO A 7 -7.99 17.47 -30.51
CA PRO A 7 -6.56 17.15 -30.54
C PRO A 7 -6.13 16.44 -29.25
N SER A 8 -5.54 15.25 -29.38
CA SER A 8 -5.09 14.43 -28.25
C SER A 8 -3.59 14.12 -28.28
N ASP A 9 -2.85 14.73 -29.21
CA ASP A 9 -1.40 14.52 -29.38
C ASP A 9 -0.57 15.26 -28.34
N HIS A 10 -1.11 16.35 -27.76
CA HIS A 10 -0.49 17.08 -26.66
C HIS A 10 -1.44 17.16 -25.48
N VAL A 11 -1.00 16.63 -24.34
CA VAL A 11 -1.78 16.59 -23.10
C VAL A 11 -1.07 17.42 -22.03
N VAL A 12 -1.83 18.25 -21.32
CA VAL A 12 -1.35 19.00 -20.16
C VAL A 12 -1.81 18.28 -18.89
N VAL A 13 -0.87 17.91 -18.03
CA VAL A 13 -1.12 17.33 -16.70
C VAL A 13 -0.87 18.40 -15.66
N VAL A 14 -1.87 18.69 -14.82
CA VAL A 14 -1.76 19.69 -13.74
C VAL A 14 -1.49 18.96 -12.42
N GLY A 15 -0.31 19.21 -11.85
CA GLY A 15 0.22 18.62 -10.63
C GLY A 15 1.27 17.54 -10.92
N ALA A 16 2.47 17.70 -10.37
CA ALA A 16 3.58 16.76 -10.41
C ALA A 16 3.65 15.89 -9.14
N GLY A 17 2.49 15.52 -8.57
CA GLY A 17 2.40 14.45 -7.58
C GLY A 17 2.48 13.07 -8.23
N LEU A 18 2.60 12.01 -7.41
CA LEU A 18 2.74 10.63 -7.90
C LEU A 18 1.70 10.22 -8.96
N SER A 19 0.43 10.61 -8.79
CA SER A 19 -0.62 10.30 -9.77
C SER A 19 -0.48 11.06 -11.08
N GLY A 20 -0.08 12.34 -11.01
CA GLY A 20 0.16 13.15 -12.21
C GLY A 20 1.37 12.67 -12.98
N LEU A 21 2.45 12.32 -12.27
CA LEU A 21 3.66 11.75 -12.87
C LEU A 21 3.41 10.37 -13.48
N ALA A 22 2.66 9.50 -12.81
CA ALA A 22 2.26 8.21 -13.39
C ALA A 22 1.43 8.41 -14.67
N CYS A 23 0.45 9.31 -14.64
CA CYS A 23 -0.33 9.68 -15.82
C CYS A 23 0.56 10.17 -16.96
N ALA A 24 1.54 11.05 -16.66
CA ALA A 24 2.48 11.55 -17.65
C ALA A 24 3.31 10.43 -18.28
N LEU A 25 3.87 9.51 -17.49
CA LEU A 25 4.63 8.35 -18.00
C LEU A 25 3.78 7.46 -18.92
N HIS A 26 2.53 7.16 -18.55
CA HIS A 26 1.63 6.38 -19.42
C HIS A 26 1.28 7.12 -20.72
N LEU A 27 1.04 8.43 -20.67
CA LEU A 27 0.77 9.23 -21.85
C LEU A 27 2.00 9.32 -22.78
N LEU A 28 3.19 9.48 -22.23
CA LEU A 28 4.45 9.44 -22.96
C LEU A 28 4.66 8.09 -23.63
N GLY A 29 4.44 7.00 -22.89
CA GLY A 29 4.48 5.62 -23.40
C GLY A 29 3.49 5.36 -24.54
N ALA A 30 2.33 6.01 -24.50
CA ALA A 30 1.33 5.98 -25.56
C ALA A 30 1.65 6.91 -26.75
N GLY A 31 2.85 7.50 -26.80
CA GLY A 31 3.31 8.35 -27.90
C GLY A 31 2.77 9.78 -27.88
N ARG A 32 2.22 10.25 -26.75
CA ARG A 32 1.72 11.62 -26.62
C ARG A 32 2.82 12.56 -26.18
N ARG A 33 2.76 13.81 -26.63
CA ARG A 33 3.51 14.92 -26.04
C ARG A 33 2.84 15.30 -24.72
N VAL A 34 3.60 15.47 -23.65
CA VAL A 34 3.06 15.81 -22.33
C VAL A 34 3.72 17.07 -21.79
N THR A 35 2.93 17.98 -21.21
CA THR A 35 3.43 19.08 -20.39
C THR A 35 2.89 18.90 -18.98
N VAL A 36 3.79 18.81 -17.99
CA VAL A 36 3.40 18.76 -16.58
C VAL A 36 3.55 20.17 -15.99
N LEU A 37 2.49 20.65 -15.33
CA LEU A 37 2.49 21.93 -14.64
C LEU A 37 2.49 21.67 -13.13
N GLU A 38 3.50 22.17 -12.42
CA GLU A 38 3.59 22.11 -10.97
C GLU A 38 3.66 23.53 -10.41
N ARG A 39 2.96 23.78 -9.31
CA ARG A 39 2.97 25.08 -8.63
C ARG A 39 4.17 25.24 -7.71
N ASP A 40 4.70 24.13 -7.19
CA ASP A 40 5.86 24.09 -6.31
C ASP A 40 7.15 24.07 -7.13
N ALA A 41 8.29 24.27 -6.47
CA ALA A 41 9.59 24.37 -7.14
C ALA A 41 10.08 23.04 -7.77
N GLY A 42 9.47 21.92 -7.43
CA GLY A 42 9.86 20.60 -7.91
C GLY A 42 8.72 19.57 -7.79
N PRO A 43 8.91 18.37 -8.37
CA PRO A 43 7.92 17.30 -8.32
C PRO A 43 7.73 16.78 -6.90
N GLY A 44 6.60 16.13 -6.63
CA GLY A 44 6.34 15.44 -5.38
C GLY A 44 4.94 15.65 -4.85
N GLY A 45 4.41 16.88 -4.95
CA GLY A 45 3.14 17.23 -4.31
C GLY A 45 3.13 16.80 -2.84
N ARG A 46 2.26 15.86 -2.47
CA ARG A 46 2.25 15.30 -1.11
C ARG A 46 3.50 14.49 -0.76
N ALA A 47 4.16 13.86 -1.73
CA ALA A 47 5.46 13.22 -1.55
C ALA A 47 6.59 14.26 -1.65
N GLY A 48 6.45 15.36 -0.92
CA GLY A 48 7.40 16.46 -0.86
C GLY A 48 8.51 16.22 0.17
N ARG A 49 9.49 17.12 0.17
CA ARG A 49 10.61 17.15 1.11
C ARG A 49 10.90 18.57 1.52
N VAL A 50 11.27 18.77 2.78
CA VAL A 50 11.79 20.03 3.30
C VAL A 50 13.20 19.85 3.86
N ASP A 51 14.03 20.87 3.68
CA ASP A 51 15.35 20.97 4.29
C ASP A 51 15.24 21.83 5.56
N LEU A 52 15.42 21.23 6.73
CA LEU A 52 15.31 21.86 8.04
C LEU A 52 16.68 21.84 8.73
N GLY A 53 17.42 22.95 8.70
CA GLY A 53 18.69 23.05 9.43
C GLY A 53 19.73 21.98 9.05
N GLY A 54 19.78 21.58 7.78
CA GLY A 54 20.66 20.51 7.28
C GLY A 54 20.05 19.10 7.31
N PHE A 55 18.85 18.94 7.88
CA PHE A 55 18.10 17.69 7.85
C PHE A 55 17.12 17.67 6.68
N GLN A 56 17.03 16.53 6.00
CA GLN A 56 16.05 16.28 4.95
C GLN A 56 14.86 15.52 5.53
N VAL A 57 13.66 16.09 5.42
CA VAL A 57 12.44 15.52 6.01
C VAL A 57 11.37 15.38 4.93
N ASP A 58 10.90 14.16 4.71
CA ASP A 58 9.72 13.91 3.86
C ASP A 58 8.47 14.48 4.53
N THR A 59 7.63 15.18 3.77
CA THR A 59 6.47 15.91 4.33
C THR A 59 5.14 15.16 4.22
N GLY A 60 5.12 13.98 3.63
CA GLY A 60 3.89 13.21 3.43
C GLY A 60 4.08 11.73 3.69
N PRO A 61 4.03 10.87 2.67
CA PRO A 61 4.25 9.45 2.85
C PRO A 61 5.67 9.20 3.36
N THR A 62 5.80 8.21 4.26
CA THR A 62 7.09 7.81 4.86
C THR A 62 7.40 6.32 4.64
N VAL A 63 6.49 5.61 3.98
CA VAL A 63 6.50 4.15 3.83
C VAL A 63 6.16 3.81 2.38
N LEU A 64 7.01 3.02 1.72
CA LEU A 64 6.71 2.46 0.39
C LEU A 64 6.33 0.98 0.51
N THR A 65 5.09 0.69 0.18
CA THR A 65 4.57 -0.67 -0.03
C THR A 65 4.20 -0.86 -1.49
N MET A 66 4.11 -2.11 -1.95
CA MET A 66 3.72 -2.43 -3.32
C MET A 66 4.54 -1.68 -4.40
N PRO A 67 5.89 -1.77 -4.37
CA PRO A 67 6.75 -1.03 -5.31
C PRO A 67 6.48 -1.36 -6.79
N HIS A 68 5.84 -2.50 -7.08
CA HIS A 68 5.45 -2.89 -8.45
C HIS A 68 4.48 -1.90 -9.10
N LEU A 69 3.67 -1.16 -8.33
CA LEU A 69 2.77 -0.14 -8.89
C LEU A 69 3.55 1.05 -9.47
N ALA A 70 4.64 1.45 -8.80
CA ALA A 70 5.55 2.45 -9.35
C ALA A 70 6.34 1.86 -10.54
N ASP A 71 6.74 0.59 -10.47
CA ASP A 71 7.42 -0.11 -11.57
C ASP A 71 6.57 -0.14 -12.86
N GLU A 72 5.25 -0.32 -12.75
CA GLU A 72 4.32 -0.27 -13.89
C GLU A 72 4.34 1.10 -14.59
N ALA A 73 4.37 2.19 -13.82
CA ALA A 73 4.45 3.54 -14.37
C ALA A 73 5.77 3.75 -15.13
N PHE A 74 6.91 3.29 -14.58
CA PHE A 74 8.20 3.33 -15.29
C PHE A 74 8.20 2.44 -16.55
N ALA A 75 7.59 1.25 -16.47
CA ALA A 75 7.50 0.33 -17.59
C ALA A 75 6.75 0.92 -18.80
N ALA A 76 5.82 1.86 -18.57
CA ALA A 76 5.11 2.55 -19.63
C ALA A 76 6.04 3.28 -20.60
N VAL A 77 7.20 3.75 -20.12
CA VAL A 77 8.24 4.39 -20.94
C VAL A 77 9.46 3.49 -21.18
N GLY A 78 9.32 2.18 -20.96
CA GLY A 78 10.40 1.21 -21.17
C GLY A 78 11.50 1.23 -20.09
N ASP A 79 11.21 1.76 -18.90
CA ASP A 79 12.14 1.82 -17.77
C ASP A 79 11.69 0.93 -16.59
N SER A 80 12.39 0.97 -15.47
CA SER A 80 11.98 0.31 -14.23
C SER A 80 12.35 1.08 -12.97
N LEU A 81 11.55 0.91 -11.92
CA LEU A 81 11.75 1.59 -10.63
C LEU A 81 13.13 1.30 -10.06
N ARG A 82 13.59 0.04 -10.13
CA ARG A 82 14.87 -0.39 -9.55
C ARG A 82 16.09 0.18 -10.28
N ARG A 83 15.94 0.68 -11.51
CA ARG A 83 17.01 1.39 -12.22
C ARG A 83 17.15 2.85 -11.76
N ARG A 84 16.05 3.44 -11.30
CA ARG A 84 15.98 4.86 -10.92
C ARG A 84 16.08 5.10 -9.42
N VAL A 85 15.64 4.13 -8.61
CA VAL A 85 15.54 4.27 -7.16
C VAL A 85 16.08 3.02 -6.47
N GLU A 86 17.07 3.21 -5.60
CA GLU A 86 17.55 2.16 -4.71
C GLU A 86 16.51 1.95 -3.59
N LEU A 87 15.93 0.75 -3.52
CA LEU A 87 14.94 0.39 -2.50
C LEU A 87 15.57 -0.48 -1.42
N MET A 88 15.54 0.01 -0.19
CA MET A 88 16.02 -0.71 0.99
C MET A 88 14.85 -1.41 1.69
N PRO A 89 14.87 -2.75 1.84
CA PRO A 89 13.83 -3.44 2.60
C PRO A 89 13.95 -3.11 4.10
N LEU A 90 12.84 -2.87 4.78
CA LEU A 90 12.81 -2.58 6.21
C LEU A 90 12.56 -3.86 7.03
N HIS A 91 13.48 -4.16 7.95
CA HIS A 91 13.40 -5.29 8.87
C HIS A 91 13.79 -4.88 10.30
N PRO A 92 12.84 -4.81 11.24
CA PRO A 92 11.40 -5.02 11.06
C PRO A 92 10.76 -3.92 10.19
N ALA A 93 9.59 -4.21 9.63
CA ALA A 93 8.79 -3.22 8.91
C ALA A 93 8.39 -2.05 9.83
N TYR A 94 8.00 -2.37 11.07
CA TYR A 94 7.83 -1.42 12.17
C TYR A 94 7.88 -2.15 13.52
N ARG A 95 8.06 -1.39 14.61
CA ARG A 95 7.98 -1.88 15.99
C ARG A 95 6.74 -1.31 16.67
N ALA A 96 5.86 -2.17 17.16
CA ALA A 96 4.75 -1.78 18.01
C ALA A 96 5.22 -1.73 19.48
N CYS A 97 5.08 -0.57 20.12
CA CYS A 97 5.39 -0.39 21.55
C CYS A 97 4.10 -0.20 22.34
N PHE A 98 3.95 -0.92 23.45
CA PHE A 98 2.77 -0.87 24.32
C PHE A 98 3.05 -0.18 25.64
N ALA A 99 1.99 0.33 26.30
CA ALA A 99 2.10 1.07 27.55
C ALA A 99 2.65 0.25 28.73
N ASP A 100 2.54 -1.08 28.66
CA ASP A 100 3.11 -2.02 29.62
C ASP A 100 4.62 -2.26 29.41
N GLY A 101 5.25 -1.57 28.45
CA GLY A 101 6.65 -1.72 28.08
C GLY A 101 6.93 -2.90 27.14
N SER A 102 5.93 -3.72 26.81
CA SER A 102 6.11 -4.78 25.81
C SER A 102 6.25 -4.20 24.40
N SER A 103 6.93 -4.94 23.54
CA SER A 103 7.06 -4.59 22.13
C SER A 103 6.95 -5.81 21.23
N LEU A 104 6.43 -5.57 20.03
CA LEU A 104 6.34 -6.56 18.96
C LEU A 104 7.01 -5.99 17.71
N ASP A 105 8.00 -6.69 17.20
CA ASP A 105 8.58 -6.40 15.89
C ASP A 105 7.69 -7.00 14.79
N VAL A 106 7.34 -6.20 13.78
CA VAL A 106 6.50 -6.67 12.68
C VAL A 106 7.38 -6.98 11.48
N HIS A 107 7.36 -8.24 11.06
CA HIS A 107 8.13 -8.74 9.94
C HIS A 107 7.21 -9.08 8.76
N SER A 108 7.70 -8.82 7.55
CA SER A 108 7.03 -9.28 6.33
C SER A 108 7.37 -10.74 5.99
N ASP A 109 8.51 -11.24 6.50
CA ASP A 109 8.85 -12.66 6.45
C ASP A 109 7.92 -13.46 7.37
N GLY A 110 7.33 -14.52 6.83
CA GLY A 110 6.30 -15.28 7.52
C GLY A 110 6.81 -16.09 8.70
N GLU A 111 8.02 -16.66 8.58
CA GLU A 111 8.61 -17.47 9.64
C GLU A 111 9.11 -16.59 10.78
N ALA A 112 9.78 -15.47 10.44
CA ALA A 112 10.19 -14.46 11.40
C ALA A 112 8.99 -13.87 12.15
N MET A 113 7.90 -13.53 11.45
CA MET A 113 6.70 -13.00 12.09
C MET A 113 6.02 -14.04 12.98
N GLU A 114 5.97 -15.31 12.57
CA GLU A 114 5.42 -16.37 13.41
C GLU A 114 6.26 -16.58 14.69
N ALA A 115 7.59 -16.58 14.56
CA ALA A 115 8.51 -16.69 15.69
C ALA A 115 8.34 -15.52 16.67
N GLU A 116 8.17 -14.31 16.15
CA GLU A 116 7.98 -13.09 16.94
C GLU A 116 6.61 -13.07 17.65
N VAL A 117 5.54 -13.53 16.99
CA VAL A 117 4.23 -13.75 17.64
C VAL A 117 4.34 -14.81 18.73
N ARG A 118 5.09 -15.89 18.51
CA ARG A 118 5.31 -16.94 19.51
C ARG A 118 6.03 -16.40 20.74
N ARG A 119 7.07 -15.59 20.54
CA ARG A 119 7.79 -14.90 21.62
C ARG A 119 6.86 -13.98 22.41
N PHE A 120 6.00 -13.24 21.71
CA PHE A 120 5.16 -12.20 22.31
C PHE A 120 3.92 -12.74 23.05
N ALA A 121 3.21 -13.72 22.47
CA ALA A 121 1.92 -14.20 22.98
C ALA A 121 1.78 -15.74 23.01
N GLY A 122 2.87 -16.47 22.82
CA GLY A 122 2.91 -17.93 22.96
C GLY A 122 2.47 -18.73 21.73
N PRO A 123 2.53 -20.07 21.82
CA PRO A 123 2.37 -20.97 20.68
C PRO A 123 0.95 -20.97 20.07
N VAL A 124 -0.08 -20.71 20.88
CA VAL A 124 -1.48 -20.62 20.40
C VAL A 124 -1.65 -19.43 19.45
N ALA A 125 -1.12 -18.26 19.82
CA ALA A 125 -1.15 -17.08 18.98
C ALA A 125 -0.34 -17.27 17.69
N ALA A 126 0.80 -17.97 17.75
CA ALA A 126 1.62 -18.27 16.58
C ALA A 126 0.88 -19.16 15.56
N ALA A 127 0.19 -20.22 16.03
CA ALA A 127 -0.66 -21.04 15.17
C ALA A 127 -1.82 -20.22 14.57
N GLY A 128 -2.42 -19.35 15.38
CA GLY A 128 -3.44 -18.39 14.95
C GLY A 128 -2.94 -17.43 13.87
N TYR A 129 -1.73 -16.89 14.01
CA TYR A 129 -1.09 -16.03 13.01
C TYR A 129 -0.87 -16.75 11.69
N ARG A 130 -0.42 -18.01 11.70
CA ARG A 130 -0.27 -18.80 10.46
C ARG A 130 -1.60 -18.94 9.72
N ALA A 131 -2.69 -19.21 10.45
CA ALA A 131 -4.03 -19.28 9.88
C ALA A 131 -4.52 -17.91 9.36
N LEU A 132 -4.22 -16.83 10.09
CA LEU A 132 -4.50 -15.45 9.67
C LEU A 132 -3.78 -15.13 8.36
N ARG A 133 -2.49 -15.44 8.24
CA ARG A 133 -1.68 -15.18 7.04
C ARG A 133 -2.24 -15.88 5.80
N GLN A 134 -2.64 -17.15 5.94
CA GLN A 134 -3.31 -17.89 4.86
C GLN A 134 -4.68 -17.28 4.50
N TRP A 135 -5.42 -16.75 5.47
CA TRP A 135 -6.67 -16.04 5.20
C TRP A 135 -6.42 -14.72 4.47
N LEU A 136 -5.44 -13.93 4.90
CA LEU A 136 -5.03 -12.67 4.25
C LEU A 136 -4.61 -12.90 2.80
N GLU A 137 -3.81 -13.93 2.52
CA GLU A 137 -3.37 -14.25 1.16
C GLU A 137 -4.55 -14.63 0.24
N ARG A 138 -5.49 -15.44 0.74
CA ARG A 138 -6.72 -15.78 0.01
C ARG A 138 -7.57 -14.55 -0.25
N LEU A 139 -7.67 -13.65 0.72
CA LEU A 139 -8.41 -12.39 0.60
C LEU A 139 -7.77 -11.45 -0.43
N TYR A 140 -6.45 -11.25 -0.34
CA TYR A 140 -5.68 -10.43 -1.29
C TYR A 140 -5.85 -10.93 -2.72
N ARG A 141 -5.67 -12.24 -2.96
CA ARG A 141 -5.86 -12.84 -4.30
C ARG A 141 -7.29 -12.67 -4.84
N ALA A 142 -8.29 -12.68 -3.97
CA ALA A 142 -9.68 -12.48 -4.37
C ALA A 142 -10.02 -11.00 -4.65
N GLN A 143 -9.30 -10.05 -4.05
CA GLN A 143 -9.60 -8.62 -4.16
C GLN A 143 -8.76 -7.88 -5.19
N MET A 144 -7.45 -8.14 -5.27
CA MET A 144 -6.52 -7.32 -6.04
C MET A 144 -6.92 -7.11 -7.49
N ARG A 145 -7.25 -8.20 -8.20
CA ARG A 145 -7.49 -8.16 -9.64
C ARG A 145 -8.75 -7.40 -10.08
N ARG A 146 -9.66 -7.07 -9.15
CA ARG A 146 -11.00 -6.57 -9.52
C ARG A 146 -11.55 -5.48 -8.62
N PHE A 147 -11.22 -5.47 -7.34
CA PHE A 147 -11.75 -4.47 -6.41
C PHE A 147 -10.79 -3.30 -6.16
N ILE A 148 -9.49 -3.50 -6.42
CA ILE A 148 -8.44 -2.50 -6.20
C ILE A 148 -7.94 -1.96 -7.55
N ASP A 149 -7.76 -2.83 -8.54
CA ASP A 149 -7.22 -2.52 -9.86
C ASP A 149 -8.29 -2.10 -10.90
N THR A 150 -9.51 -1.74 -10.46
CA THR A 150 -10.60 -1.42 -11.40
C THR A 150 -11.35 -0.17 -10.97
N ASN A 151 -11.44 0.81 -11.88
CA ASN A 151 -12.33 1.95 -11.70
C ASN A 151 -13.79 1.48 -11.82
N PHE A 152 -14.53 1.54 -10.71
CA PHE A 152 -15.96 1.25 -10.72
C PHE A 152 -16.75 2.50 -11.09
N ASP A 153 -17.25 2.53 -12.32
CA ASP A 153 -18.14 3.59 -12.80
C ASP A 153 -19.61 3.33 -12.45
N SER A 154 -19.95 2.17 -11.87
CA SER A 154 -21.33 1.80 -11.49
C SER A 154 -21.41 0.70 -10.40
N PRO A 155 -22.40 0.76 -9.47
CA PRO A 155 -22.63 -0.28 -8.46
C PRO A 155 -22.96 -1.67 -9.04
N VAL A 156 -23.47 -1.76 -10.26
CA VAL A 156 -23.83 -3.04 -10.91
C VAL A 156 -22.57 -3.84 -11.30
N GLN A 157 -21.44 -3.17 -11.51
CA GLN A 157 -20.14 -3.79 -11.80
C GLN A 157 -19.55 -4.52 -10.57
N LEU A 158 -20.14 -4.36 -9.38
CA LEU A 158 -19.75 -5.04 -8.14
C LEU A 158 -20.37 -6.44 -8.01
N LEU A 159 -21.43 -6.77 -8.78
CA LEU A 159 -22.10 -8.07 -8.73
C LEU A 159 -21.34 -9.11 -9.57
N HIS A 160 -20.34 -9.75 -8.96
CA HIS A 160 -19.48 -10.76 -9.59
C HIS A 160 -19.32 -11.99 -8.67
N PRO A 161 -19.02 -13.21 -9.18
CA PRO A 161 -18.64 -14.35 -8.34
C PRO A 161 -17.55 -14.07 -7.29
N ASP A 162 -16.67 -13.11 -7.56
CA ASP A 162 -15.64 -12.67 -6.61
C ASP A 162 -16.22 -11.93 -5.40
N LEU A 163 -17.41 -11.33 -5.53
CA LEU A 163 -18.20 -10.79 -4.41
C LEU A 163 -18.72 -11.92 -3.52
N ALA A 164 -19.21 -13.01 -4.10
CA ALA A 164 -19.63 -14.20 -3.36
C ALA A 164 -18.43 -14.88 -2.68
N ARG A 165 -17.27 -14.90 -3.34
CA ARG A 165 -16.01 -15.38 -2.76
C ARG A 165 -15.54 -14.49 -1.61
N LEU A 166 -15.63 -13.17 -1.77
CA LEU A 166 -15.35 -12.20 -0.71
C LEU A 166 -16.31 -12.37 0.47
N ALA A 167 -17.60 -12.60 0.21
CA ALA A 167 -18.60 -12.92 1.23
C ALA A 167 -18.25 -14.20 1.98
N ALA A 168 -17.89 -15.27 1.26
CA ALA A 168 -17.50 -16.56 1.83
C ALA A 168 -16.22 -16.46 2.68
N LEU A 169 -15.29 -15.60 2.30
CA LEU A 169 -14.10 -15.25 3.10
C LEU A 169 -14.43 -14.33 4.30
N GLY A 170 -15.69 -13.88 4.40
CA GLY A 170 -16.20 -13.01 5.45
C GLY A 170 -15.75 -11.55 5.33
N GLY A 171 -15.47 -11.09 4.11
CA GLY A 171 -15.02 -9.72 3.82
C GLY A 171 -16.00 -8.62 4.25
N PHE A 172 -17.28 -8.95 4.44
CA PHE A 172 -18.31 -8.02 4.92
C PHE A 172 -18.48 -8.01 6.45
N GLY A 173 -17.80 -8.90 7.17
CA GLY A 173 -17.78 -8.90 8.63
C GLY A 173 -16.91 -7.77 9.19
N ARG A 174 -16.99 -7.52 10.51
CA ARG A 174 -16.09 -6.57 11.19
C ARG A 174 -14.66 -7.12 11.23
N LEU A 175 -13.70 -6.29 10.82
CA LEU A 175 -12.28 -6.65 10.75
C LEU A 175 -11.74 -7.12 12.10
N ASP A 176 -11.94 -6.33 13.15
CA ASP A 176 -11.49 -6.63 14.51
C ASP A 176 -12.01 -7.99 15.01
N GLY A 177 -13.31 -8.25 14.84
CA GLY A 177 -13.92 -9.52 15.21
C GLY A 177 -13.43 -10.72 14.40
N ARG A 178 -13.00 -10.52 13.14
CA ARG A 178 -12.39 -11.59 12.33
C ARG A 178 -10.95 -11.87 12.77
N ILE A 179 -10.15 -10.83 13.00
CA ILE A 179 -8.78 -10.95 13.51
C ILE A 179 -8.80 -11.61 14.89
N GLY A 180 -9.74 -11.23 15.76
CA GLY A 180 -9.84 -11.75 17.12
C GLY A 180 -10.15 -13.25 17.23
N ARG A 181 -10.66 -13.87 16.15
CA ARG A 181 -10.80 -15.33 16.05
C ARG A 181 -9.48 -16.05 15.81
N PHE A 182 -8.51 -15.37 15.20
CA PHE A 182 -7.18 -15.90 14.96
C PHE A 182 -6.22 -15.55 16.09
N LEU A 183 -6.28 -14.31 16.58
CA LEU A 183 -5.36 -13.77 17.56
C LEU A 183 -6.14 -13.40 18.82
N PRO A 184 -6.03 -14.18 19.91
CA PRO A 184 -6.80 -13.91 21.13
C PRO A 184 -6.23 -12.75 21.97
N ASP A 185 -4.93 -12.46 21.86
CA ASP A 185 -4.28 -11.35 22.57
C ASP A 185 -4.71 -10.00 21.97
N ASP A 186 -5.19 -9.09 22.82
CA ASP A 186 -5.74 -7.79 22.39
C ASP A 186 -4.69 -6.85 21.80
N ARG A 187 -3.42 -6.96 22.21
CA ARG A 187 -2.32 -6.16 21.64
C ARG A 187 -2.01 -6.63 20.23
N LEU A 188 -1.99 -7.95 20.00
CA LEU A 188 -1.89 -8.52 18.65
C LEU A 188 -3.08 -8.10 17.78
N ARG A 189 -4.32 -8.18 18.30
CA ARG A 189 -5.51 -7.70 17.57
C ARG A 189 -5.37 -6.26 17.11
N ARG A 190 -4.85 -5.37 17.98
CA ARG A 190 -4.57 -3.97 17.63
C ARG A 190 -3.54 -3.84 16.52
N VAL A 191 -2.41 -4.56 16.59
CA VAL A 191 -1.37 -4.51 15.55
C VAL A 191 -1.92 -4.92 14.19
N PHE A 192 -2.66 -6.03 14.13
CA PHE A 192 -3.15 -6.55 12.86
C PHE A 192 -4.43 -5.87 12.35
N SER A 193 -5.09 -5.04 13.16
CA SER A 193 -6.27 -4.25 12.77
C SER A 193 -5.99 -2.76 12.57
N PHE A 194 -4.89 -2.23 13.13
CA PHE A 194 -4.45 -0.85 13.03
C PHE A 194 -4.39 -0.34 11.59
N GLN A 195 -4.05 -1.22 10.65
CA GLN A 195 -3.88 -0.86 9.24
C GLN A 195 -5.16 -0.41 8.55
N ALA A 196 -6.34 -0.70 9.11
CA ALA A 196 -7.58 -0.08 8.65
C ALA A 196 -7.57 1.46 8.74
N LEU A 197 -6.73 2.04 9.61
CA LEU A 197 -6.55 3.49 9.71
C LEU A 197 -5.89 4.08 8.46
N TYR A 198 -5.15 3.30 7.66
CA TYR A 198 -4.60 3.78 6.38
C TYR A 198 -5.72 4.10 5.37
N ALA A 199 -6.90 3.48 5.53
CA ALA A 199 -8.11 3.82 4.77
C ALA A 199 -8.94 4.95 5.43
N GLY A 200 -8.47 5.55 6.52
CA GLY A 200 -9.20 6.59 7.27
C GLY A 200 -10.39 6.05 8.07
N VAL A 201 -10.46 4.73 8.30
CA VAL A 201 -11.59 4.08 8.98
C VAL A 201 -11.14 3.46 10.31
N ALA A 202 -11.89 3.72 11.38
CA ALA A 202 -11.62 3.09 12.67
C ALA A 202 -11.74 1.55 12.59
N PRO A 203 -10.80 0.76 13.14
CA PRO A 203 -10.76 -0.69 12.98
C PRO A 203 -12.05 -1.43 13.39
N GLY A 204 -12.73 -0.97 14.44
CA GLY A 204 -14.01 -1.55 14.91
C GLY A 204 -15.19 -1.34 13.94
N ARG A 205 -15.05 -0.45 12.96
CA ARG A 205 -16.05 -0.15 11.91
C ARG A 205 -15.57 -0.57 10.52
N ALA A 206 -14.32 -0.98 10.37
CA ALA A 206 -13.76 -1.41 9.11
C ALA A 206 -14.30 -2.80 8.72
N LEU A 207 -14.70 -2.93 7.46
CA LEU A 207 -15.01 -4.22 6.85
C LEU A 207 -13.73 -5.08 6.80
N ALA A 208 -13.88 -6.39 6.99
CA ALA A 208 -12.77 -7.34 6.88
C ALA A 208 -12.11 -7.32 5.50
N ALA A 209 -12.79 -6.79 4.48
CA ALA A 209 -12.20 -6.52 3.18
C ALA A 209 -10.96 -5.60 3.26
N TYR A 210 -10.92 -4.64 4.21
CA TYR A 210 -9.75 -3.78 4.45
C TYR A 210 -8.55 -4.52 5.06
N ALA A 211 -8.69 -5.80 5.46
CA ALA A 211 -7.55 -6.60 5.90
C ALA A 211 -6.49 -6.78 4.80
N VAL A 212 -6.83 -6.53 3.54
CA VAL A 212 -5.86 -6.47 2.43
C VAL A 212 -4.73 -5.47 2.70
N ILE A 213 -4.98 -4.42 3.49
CA ILE A 213 -3.95 -3.47 3.88
C ILE A 213 -2.95 -4.14 4.84
N ALA A 214 -3.42 -4.96 5.80
CA ALA A 214 -2.58 -5.82 6.66
C ALA A 214 -1.65 -6.75 5.85
N TYR A 215 -2.08 -7.20 4.68
CA TYR A 215 -1.25 -7.98 3.77
C TYR A 215 -0.09 -7.17 3.17
N MET A 216 -0.28 -5.87 2.93
CA MET A 216 0.76 -5.01 2.33
C MET A 216 2.01 -4.97 3.21
N ASP A 217 1.85 -4.79 4.52
CA ASP A 217 3.00 -4.63 5.41
C ASP A 217 3.58 -5.98 5.88
N THR A 218 2.71 -6.96 6.18
CA THR A 218 3.12 -8.25 6.77
C THR A 218 3.40 -9.35 5.75
N VAL A 219 3.12 -9.11 4.46
CA VAL A 219 3.36 -10.09 3.40
C VAL A 219 4.06 -9.48 2.18
N ALA A 220 3.61 -8.31 1.68
CA ALA A 220 4.18 -7.72 0.48
C ALA A 220 5.51 -6.97 0.70
N GLY A 221 5.83 -6.65 1.94
CA GLY A 221 7.09 -6.00 2.31
C GLY A 221 6.99 -4.48 2.38
N VAL A 222 7.75 -3.92 3.31
CA VAL A 222 7.91 -2.48 3.48
C VAL A 222 9.30 -2.05 3.03
N TRP A 223 9.36 -0.98 2.25
CA TRP A 223 10.56 -0.47 1.63
C TRP A 223 10.78 1.00 1.97
N PHE A 224 12.04 1.39 2.04
CA PHE A 224 12.48 2.77 2.13
C PHE A 224 13.30 3.12 0.88
N PRO A 225 12.86 4.08 0.06
CA PRO A 225 13.66 4.60 -1.04
C PRO A 225 14.88 5.35 -0.49
N LYS A 226 16.08 5.04 -0.98
CA LYS A 226 17.28 5.78 -0.58
C LYS A 226 17.14 7.26 -0.93
N GLY A 227 17.32 8.11 0.07
CA GLY A 227 17.07 9.56 -0.04
C GLY A 227 15.66 10.00 0.36
N GLY A 228 14.82 9.09 0.88
CA GLY A 228 13.46 9.37 1.35
C GLY A 228 12.40 9.13 0.28
N MET A 229 11.14 9.20 0.69
CA MET A 229 9.99 9.00 -0.20
C MET A 229 9.96 9.98 -1.37
N HIS A 230 10.51 11.18 -1.20
CA HIS A 230 10.65 12.15 -2.27
C HIS A 230 11.58 11.71 -3.43
N ALA A 231 12.42 10.69 -3.23
CA ALA A 231 13.23 10.12 -4.30
C ALA A 231 12.37 9.50 -5.42
N LEU A 232 11.18 8.98 -5.10
CA LEU A 232 10.28 8.37 -6.07
C LEU A 232 9.69 9.38 -7.08
N PRO A 233 8.96 10.43 -6.67
CA PRO A 233 8.42 11.41 -7.62
C PRO A 233 9.52 12.15 -8.38
N ARG A 234 10.70 12.35 -7.77
CA ARG A 234 11.86 12.90 -8.48
C ARG A 234 12.31 11.98 -9.62
N ALA A 235 12.50 10.69 -9.32
CA ALA A 235 12.85 9.69 -10.32
C ALA A 235 11.81 9.53 -11.43
N MET A 236 10.52 9.71 -11.14
CA MET A 236 9.45 9.66 -12.16
C MET A 236 9.43 10.89 -13.07
N ALA A 237 9.97 12.03 -12.61
CA ALA A 237 10.03 13.27 -13.38
C ALA A 237 11.27 13.37 -14.27
N ASP A 238 12.36 12.66 -13.91
CA ASP A 238 13.67 12.65 -14.58
C ASP A 238 13.72 11.75 -15.84
#